data_AF-A0AAE1KA30-F1
#
_entry.id   AF-A0AAE1KA30-F1
#
_cell.length_a   1.000
_cell.length_b   1.000
_cell.length_c   1.000
_cell.angle_alpha   90.00
_cell.angle_beta   90.00
_cell.angle_gamma   90.00
#
_symmetry.space_group_name_H-M   'P 1'
#
loop_
_entity.id
_entity.type
_entity.pdbx_description
1 polymer ?
#
loop_
_entity_poly.entity_id
_entity_poly.type
_entity_poly.pdbx_seq_one_letter_code
_entity_poly.pdbx_strand_id
1 'polypeptide(L)'
;MASLKIHHCTSPEEDQHIKSTIERNPRTTSLRIIYDHNLEYDAQYVVSDGRSERIGAGLFGWIHASGVGELVDVGTGRLTGEEYVEILEEVFLPSDRILLYPHPSEFFLVQDNSPIHKCEVVKKWFMGTSRN
;
A
#
# COMPACT_ATOMS: atom_id res chain seq x y z
N MET A 1 -10.21 -3.65 16.45
CA MET A 1 -10.48 -4.44 15.24
C MET A 1 -11.84 -4.03 14.71
N ALA A 2 -11.90 -3.41 13.53
CA ALA A 2 -13.17 -3.21 12.81
C ALA A 2 -13.45 -4.50 12.01
N SER A 3 -14.66 -5.04 12.13
CA SER A 3 -15.10 -6.23 11.40
C SER A 3 -15.99 -5.79 10.25
N LEU A 4 -15.59 -6.09 9.02
CA LEU A 4 -16.41 -5.91 7.82
C LEU A 4 -17.36 -7.10 7.72
N LYS A 5 -18.67 -6.86 7.82
CA LYS A 5 -19.71 -7.86 7.55
C LYS A 5 -20.38 -7.54 6.22
N ILE A 6 -20.01 -8.29 5.18
CA ILE A 6 -20.71 -8.26 3.89
C ILE A 6 -21.89 -9.22 4.02
N HIS A 7 -23.12 -8.68 4.03
CA HIS A 7 -24.33 -9.49 3.98
C HIS A 7 -24.69 -9.73 2.51
N HIS A 8 -24.49 -10.95 2.01
CA HIS A 8 -25.10 -11.38 0.75
C HIS A 8 -26.58 -11.66 1.00
N CYS A 9 -27.46 -10.88 0.36
CA CYS A 9 -28.88 -11.17 0.30
C CYS A 9 -29.12 -11.96 -1.00
N THR A 10 -29.62 -13.20 -0.90
CA THR A 10 -29.76 -14.13 -2.04
C THR A 10 -31.21 -14.58 -2.24
N SER A 11 -32.20 -13.74 -1.92
CA SER A 11 -33.62 -14.10 -1.99
C SER A 11 -34.37 -13.12 -2.91
N PRO A 12 -34.89 -13.59 -4.06
CA PRO A 12 -35.63 -12.75 -5.03
C PRO A 12 -36.99 -12.23 -4.50
N GLU A 13 -37.49 -12.75 -3.39
CA GLU A 13 -38.81 -12.35 -2.86
C GLU A 13 -38.77 -11.12 -1.94
N GLU A 14 -37.57 -10.63 -1.58
CA GLU A 14 -37.39 -9.38 -0.81
C GLU A 14 -37.14 -8.15 -1.72
N ASP A 15 -37.18 -8.31 -3.05
CA ASP A 15 -36.81 -7.27 -4.02
C ASP A 15 -37.83 -6.12 -4.17
N GLN A 16 -39.07 -6.27 -3.71
CA GLN A 16 -40.10 -5.23 -3.93
C GLN A 16 -40.28 -4.24 -2.78
N HIS A 17 -39.47 -4.31 -1.72
CA HIS A 17 -39.62 -3.37 -0.60
C HIS A 17 -38.33 -2.98 0.13
N ILE A 18 -37.21 -2.84 -0.59
CA ILE A 18 -36.04 -2.19 0.00
C ILE A 18 -36.24 -0.67 -0.10
N LYS A 19 -37.05 -0.12 0.82
CA LYS A 19 -36.94 1.28 1.21
C LYS A 19 -35.54 1.46 1.78
N SER A 20 -34.67 2.13 1.02
CA SER A 20 -33.31 2.50 1.42
C SER A 20 -33.33 3.19 2.79
N THR A 21 -33.02 2.44 3.84
CA THR A 21 -32.86 2.99 5.19
C THR A 21 -31.38 3.03 5.48
N ILE A 22 -30.81 4.24 5.48
CA ILE A 22 -29.45 4.49 5.97
C ILE A 22 -29.52 4.40 7.49
N GLU A 23 -29.31 3.20 8.05
CA GLU A 23 -29.04 3.09 9.49
C GLU A 23 -27.57 3.48 9.74
N ARG A 24 -27.35 4.73 10.16
CA ARG A 24 -26.10 5.12 10.78
C ARG A 24 -26.00 4.41 12.13
N ASN A 25 -25.14 3.41 12.25
CA ASN A 25 -24.75 2.92 13.56
C ASN A 25 -23.74 3.90 14.19
N PRO A 26 -24.09 4.64 15.25
CA PRO A 26 -23.18 5.61 15.86
C PRO A 26 -21.97 4.96 16.56
N ARG A 27 -21.91 3.62 16.65
CA ARG A 27 -20.80 2.87 17.27
C ARG A 27 -19.88 2.17 16.27
N THR A 28 -20.23 2.09 14.99
CA THR A 28 -19.40 1.45 13.98
C THR A 28 -19.35 2.26 12.70
N THR A 29 -18.15 2.67 12.29
CA THR A 29 -17.85 3.26 10.98
C THR A 29 -17.97 2.18 9.91
N SER A 30 -19.20 1.78 9.59
CA SER A 30 -19.48 0.75 8.60
C SER A 30 -20.36 1.34 7.51
N LEU A 31 -19.80 1.49 6.30
CA LEU A 31 -20.54 1.73 5.07
C LEU A 31 -21.12 0.42 4.55
N ARG A 32 -22.36 0.47 4.05
CA ARG A 32 -23.04 -0.65 3.41
C ARG A 32 -23.28 -0.26 1.95
N ILE A 33 -22.52 -0.86 1.04
CA ILE A 33 -22.73 -0.72 -0.40
C ILE A 33 -23.71 -1.81 -0.81
N ILE A 34 -24.87 -1.42 -1.34
CA ILE A 34 -25.88 -2.34 -1.90
C ILE A 34 -25.73 -2.27 -3.42
N TYR A 35 -25.42 -3.39 -4.04
CA TYR A 35 -25.39 -3.52 -5.49
C TYR A 35 -26.76 -3.99 -5.98
N ASP A 36 -27.39 -3.25 -6.88
CA ASP A 36 -28.46 -3.79 -7.74
C ASP A 36 -27.78 -4.60 -8.84
N HIS A 37 -28.26 -5.82 -9.09
CA HIS A 37 -27.62 -6.84 -9.93
C HIS A 37 -27.38 -6.41 -11.39
N ASN A 38 -27.88 -5.25 -11.81
CA ASN A 38 -27.75 -4.74 -13.18
C ASN A 38 -27.07 -3.36 -13.31
N LEU A 39 -26.56 -2.77 -12.23
CA LEU A 39 -25.83 -1.49 -12.28
C LEU A 39 -24.52 -1.62 -11.50
N GLU A 40 -23.40 -1.39 -12.20
CA GLU A 40 -22.05 -1.40 -11.61
C GLU A 40 -21.89 -0.34 -10.50
N TYR A 41 -22.70 0.72 -10.56
CA TYR A 41 -22.72 1.84 -9.62
C TYR A 41 -23.95 2.73 -9.86
N ASP A 42 -24.66 3.13 -8.80
CA ASP A 42 -25.69 4.17 -8.87
C ASP A 42 -25.23 5.40 -8.07
N ALA A 43 -24.93 6.48 -8.81
CA ALA A 43 -24.37 7.71 -8.30
C ALA A 43 -25.24 8.38 -7.23
N GLN A 44 -26.56 8.14 -7.23
CA GLN A 44 -27.47 8.77 -6.28
C GLN A 44 -27.33 8.21 -4.86
N TYR A 45 -26.74 7.03 -4.69
CA TYR A 45 -26.52 6.37 -3.39
C TYR A 45 -25.09 6.51 -2.87
N VAL A 46 -24.24 7.29 -3.55
CA VAL A 46 -22.84 7.42 -3.17
C VAL A 46 -22.62 8.73 -2.46
N VAL A 47 -22.30 8.60 -1.17
CA VAL A 47 -21.87 9.72 -0.34
C VAL A 47 -20.42 10.00 -0.67
N SER A 48 -20.13 11.18 -1.24
CA SER A 48 -18.76 11.66 -1.41
C SER A 48 -18.20 12.10 -0.05
N ASP A 49 -17.66 11.16 0.72
CA ASP A 49 -17.06 11.45 2.03
C ASP A 49 -15.61 11.98 1.96
N GLY A 50 -15.10 12.25 0.75
CA GLY A 50 -13.74 12.74 0.52
C GLY A 50 -12.65 11.73 0.88
N ARG A 51 -13.00 10.51 1.31
CA ARG A 51 -12.07 9.43 1.65
C ARG A 51 -12.57 8.12 1.07
N SER A 52 -12.02 7.75 -0.07
CA SER A 52 -12.19 6.39 -0.58
C SER A 52 -11.76 5.38 0.50
N GLU A 53 -12.60 4.38 0.79
CA GLU A 53 -12.25 3.23 1.64
C GLU A 53 -11.15 2.32 1.01
N ARG A 54 -10.45 2.81 -0.03
CA ARG A 54 -9.33 2.13 -0.66
C ARG A 54 -8.29 1.80 0.41
N ILE A 55 -8.12 0.50 0.61
CA ILE A 55 -6.99 -0.07 1.34
C ILE A 55 -5.76 0.12 0.45
N GLY A 56 -4.86 1.02 0.85
CA GLY A 56 -3.56 1.16 0.23
C GLY A 56 -2.56 0.17 0.83
N ALA A 57 -1.65 -0.35 0.02
CA ALA A 57 -0.47 -1.09 0.47
C ALA A 57 0.77 -0.22 0.17
N GLY A 58 1.63 -0.03 1.17
CA GLY A 58 2.94 0.56 0.97
C GLY A 58 3.89 -0.50 0.45
N LEU A 59 4.51 -0.25 -0.71
CA LEU A 59 5.47 -1.16 -1.32
C LEU A 59 6.76 -0.41 -1.63
N PHE A 60 7.89 -1.04 -1.40
CA PHE A 60 9.20 -0.59 -1.86
C PHE A 60 9.71 -1.53 -2.94
N GLY A 61 10.22 -0.99 -4.03
CA GLY A 61 10.85 -1.77 -5.09
C GLY A 61 11.80 -0.92 -5.89
N TRP A 62 12.65 -1.58 -6.67
CA TRP A 62 13.62 -0.92 -7.55
C TRP A 62 13.65 -1.59 -8.91
N ILE A 63 14.20 -0.88 -9.87
CA ILE A 63 14.39 -1.33 -11.23
C ILE A 63 15.79 -0.95 -11.70
N HIS A 64 16.40 -1.86 -12.44
CA HIS A 64 17.68 -1.68 -13.10
C HIS A 64 17.51 -1.81 -14.62
N ALA A 65 18.50 -1.37 -15.41
CA ALA A 65 18.48 -1.54 -16.86
C ALA A 65 18.36 -3.03 -17.28
N SER A 66 18.86 -3.94 -16.44
CA SER A 66 18.81 -5.39 -16.65
C SER A 66 17.48 -6.04 -16.26
N GLY A 67 16.59 -5.35 -15.53
CA GLY A 67 15.34 -5.92 -15.05
C GLY A 67 14.81 -5.32 -13.75
N VAL A 68 13.70 -5.88 -13.27
CA VAL A 68 13.06 -5.49 -12.01
C VAL A 68 13.70 -6.21 -10.82
N GLY A 69 13.79 -5.51 -9.69
CA GLY A 69 14.21 -6.06 -8.41
C GLY A 69 13.07 -6.72 -7.64
N GLU A 70 13.35 -7.03 -6.36
CA GLU A 70 12.35 -7.50 -5.42
C GLU A 70 11.34 -6.39 -5.07
N LEU A 71 10.14 -6.80 -4.67
CA LEU A 71 9.08 -5.92 -4.20
C LEU A 71 8.80 -6.24 -2.73
N VAL A 72 9.07 -5.29 -1.85
CA VAL A 72 8.99 -5.43 -0.40
C VAL A 72 7.73 -4.75 0.12
N ASP A 73 6.93 -5.47 0.90
CA ASP A 73 5.82 -4.89 1.66
C ASP A 73 6.36 -4.06 2.83
N VAL A 74 6.10 -2.76 2.81
CA VAL A 74 6.48 -1.83 3.89
C VAL A 74 5.29 -1.49 4.79
N GLY A 75 4.19 -2.23 4.64
CA GLY A 75 2.96 -2.08 5.39
C GLY A 75 2.18 -0.83 5.03
N THR A 76 1.16 -0.54 5.83
CA THR A 76 0.31 0.66 5.69
C THR A 76 0.85 1.86 6.46
N GLY A 77 1.97 1.66 7.17
CA GLY A 77 2.63 2.67 7.98
C GLY A 77 3.51 3.63 7.16
N ARG A 78 4.19 4.52 7.88
CA ARG A 78 5.23 5.37 7.29
C ARG A 78 6.57 4.67 7.41
N LEU A 79 7.18 4.35 6.28
CA LEU A 79 8.55 3.83 6.21
C LEU A 79 9.51 4.80 6.91
N THR A 80 10.26 4.28 7.87
CA THR A 80 11.29 5.01 8.63
C THR A 80 12.65 4.95 7.92
N GLY A 81 13.61 5.77 8.37
CA GLY A 81 14.96 5.73 7.82
C GLY A 81 15.68 4.43 8.16
N GLU A 82 15.43 3.88 9.35
CA GLU A 82 15.98 2.63 9.84
C GLU A 82 15.47 1.43 9.02
N GLU A 83 14.15 1.34 8.81
CA GLU A 83 13.55 0.31 7.96
C GLU A 83 14.01 0.45 6.50
N TYR A 84 14.15 1.69 6.01
CA TYR A 84 14.69 1.91 4.67
C TYR A 84 16.13 1.39 4.54
N VAL A 85 17.00 1.66 5.53
CA VAL A 85 18.37 1.11 5.54
C VAL A 85 18.36 -0.41 5.63
N GLU A 86 17.52 -1.01 6.47
CA GLU A 86 17.38 -2.46 6.57
C GLU A 86 16.98 -3.08 5.22
N ILE A 87 16.01 -2.48 4.52
CA ILE A 87 15.63 -2.93 3.17
C ILE A 87 16.81 -2.79 2.19
N LEU A 88 17.59 -1.71 2.29
CA LEU A 88 18.77 -1.53 1.44
C LEU A 88 19.85 -2.61 1.68
N GLU A 89 20.11 -2.92 2.96
CA GLU A 89 21.13 -3.90 3.38
C GLU A 89 20.72 -5.34 3.07
N GLU A 90 19.49 -5.71 3.46
CA GLU A 90 19.07 -7.10 3.51
C GLU A 90 18.36 -7.57 2.23
N VAL A 91 17.80 -6.64 1.44
CA VAL A 91 17.04 -7.01 0.23
C VAL A 91 17.63 -6.39 -1.03
N PHE A 92 17.80 -5.07 -1.07
CA PHE A 92 18.26 -4.38 -2.28
C PHE A 92 19.68 -4.81 -2.69
N LEU A 93 20.67 -4.68 -1.81
CA LEU A 93 22.06 -4.98 -2.17
C LEU A 93 22.30 -6.44 -2.58
N PRO A 94 21.74 -7.46 -1.89
CA PRO A 94 21.90 -8.85 -2.30
C PRO A 94 21.27 -9.16 -3.67
N SER A 95 20.06 -8.67 -3.91
CA SER A 95 19.33 -8.91 -5.16
C SER A 95 19.91 -8.13 -6.34
N ASP A 96 20.35 -6.89 -6.13
CA ASP A 96 21.03 -6.08 -7.15
C ASP A 96 22.34 -6.74 -7.59
N ARG A 97 23.12 -7.30 -6.66
CA ARG A 97 24.34 -8.07 -6.98
C ARG A 97 24.05 -9.27 -7.88
N ILE A 98 22.89 -9.93 -7.72
CA ILE A 98 22.46 -11.03 -8.59
C ILE A 98 22.14 -10.50 -9.99
N LEU A 99 21.42 -9.37 -10.08
CA LEU A 99 21.02 -8.76 -11.35
C LEU A 99 22.19 -8.14 -12.13
N LEU A 100 23.23 -7.67 -11.42
CA LEU A 100 24.39 -7.03 -12.03
C LEU A 100 25.48 -8.03 -12.45
N TYR A 101 25.51 -9.26 -11.94
CA TYR A 101 26.54 -10.22 -12.33
C TYR A 101 26.60 -10.45 -13.85
N PRO A 102 27.78 -10.42 -14.52
CA PRO A 102 29.15 -10.25 -13.99
C PRO A 102 29.71 -8.80 -14.04
N HIS A 103 28.86 -7.79 -14.17
CA HIS A 103 29.20 -6.36 -14.33
C HIS A 103 29.60 -5.69 -13.01
N PRO A 104 30.18 -4.47 -13.02
CA PRO A 104 31.03 -3.98 -11.94
C PRO A 104 30.26 -3.69 -10.64
N SER A 105 31.02 -3.69 -9.55
CA SER A 105 30.58 -3.56 -8.15
C SER A 105 30.02 -2.19 -7.75
N GLU A 106 29.85 -1.27 -8.70
CA GLU A 106 29.42 0.10 -8.47
C GLU A 106 28.17 0.40 -9.29
N PHE A 107 27.17 0.96 -8.63
CA PHE A 107 25.91 1.39 -9.24
C PHE A 107 25.52 2.77 -8.72
N PHE A 108 24.70 3.48 -9.50
CA PHE A 108 24.12 4.74 -9.08
C PHE A 108 22.70 4.49 -8.59
N LEU A 109 22.46 4.73 -7.30
CA LEU A 109 21.10 4.69 -6.76
C LEU A 109 20.40 6.03 -7.04
N VAL A 110 19.35 5.98 -7.85
CA VAL A 110 18.48 7.13 -8.11
C VAL A 110 17.19 6.96 -7.32
N GLN A 111 16.88 7.95 -6.47
CA GLN A 111 15.73 7.97 -5.59
C GLN A 111 15.14 9.38 -5.54
N ASP A 112 13.89 9.50 -5.10
CA ASP A 112 13.24 10.79 -4.96
C ASP A 112 13.83 11.60 -3.78
N ASN A 113 13.44 12.87 -3.69
CA ASN A 113 13.92 13.79 -2.66
C ASN A 113 13.12 13.66 -1.34
N SER A 114 12.63 12.46 -1.00
CA SER A 114 11.88 12.20 0.23
C SER A 114 12.72 12.52 1.48
N PRO A 115 12.10 13.01 2.58
CA PRO A 115 12.80 13.23 3.84
C PRO A 115 13.49 11.96 4.39
N ILE A 116 12.92 10.78 4.13
CA ILE A 116 13.48 9.51 4.61
C ILE A 116 14.84 9.24 3.96
N HIS A 117 14.99 9.49 2.66
CA HIS A 117 16.25 9.31 1.91
C HIS A 117 17.36 10.29 2.34
N LYS A 118 17.00 11.34 3.08
CA LYS A 118 17.91 12.40 3.55
C LYS A 118 18.10 12.42 5.05
N CYS A 119 17.50 11.49 5.79
CA CYS A 119 17.67 11.44 7.22
C CYS A 119 19.09 10.98 7.59
N GLU A 120 19.48 11.23 8.85
CA GLU A 120 20.86 11.05 9.29
C GLU A 120 21.32 9.59 9.21
N VAL A 121 20.45 8.63 9.54
CA VAL A 121 20.79 7.20 9.50
C VAL A 121 21.12 6.75 8.07
N VAL A 122 20.33 7.20 7.08
CA VAL A 122 20.52 6.87 5.67
C VAL A 122 21.79 7.53 5.13
N LYS A 123 22.06 8.79 5.48
CA LYS A 123 23.30 9.48 5.10
C LYS A 123 24.53 8.77 5.63
N LYS A 124 24.53 8.42 6.92
CA LYS A 124 25.65 7.69 7.53
C LYS A 124 25.86 6.32 6.87
N TRP A 125 24.77 5.64 6.51
CA TRP A 125 24.85 4.40 5.76
C TRP A 125 25.55 4.58 4.41
N PHE A 126 25.14 5.58 3.59
CA PHE A 126 25.82 5.89 2.32
C PHE A 126 27.28 6.30 2.48
N MET A 127 27.63 6.93 3.59
CA MET A 127 29.01 7.32 3.91
C MET A 127 29.85 6.14 4.46
N GLY A 128 29.28 4.93 4.57
CA GLY A 128 29.95 3.77 5.15
C GLY A 128 30.25 3.92 6.64
N THR A 129 29.48 4.77 7.35
CA THR A 129 29.74 5.19 8.74
C THR A 129 28.77 4.57 9.76
N SER A 130 28.14 3.43 9.46
CA SER A 130 27.17 2.73 10.34
C SER A 130 27.41 1.22 10.25
N ARG A 131 27.46 0.36 11.27
CA ARG A 131 27.19 0.40 12.73
C ARG A 131 28.40 -0.25 13.46
N ASN A 132 28.87 0.33 14.57
CA ASN A 132 29.65 -0.43 15.58
C ASN A 132 28.70 -1.19 16.49
#